data_AF-A0AAV5DUX3-F1
#
_entry.id   AF-A0AAV5DUX3-F1
#
_cell.length_a   1.000
_cell.length_b   1.000
_cell.length_c   1.000
_cell.angle_alpha   90.00
_cell.angle_beta   90.00
_cell.angle_gamma   90.00
#
_symmetry.space_group_name_H-M   'P 1'
#
loop_
_entity.id
_entity.type
_entity.pdbx_description
1 polymer ?
#
loop_
_entity_poly.entity_id
_entity_poly.type
_entity_poly.pdbx_seq_one_letter_code
_entity_poly.pdbx_strand_id
1 'polypeptide(L)' 'MGAWLFWKQRNACVFEANMPSMVKILRTFDEEHHLWCLAGARDLRRLGLRTV' A
#
# COMPACT_ATOMS: atom_id res chain seq x y z
N MET A 1 -2.23 -4.69 -6.59
CA MET A 1 -1.94 -4.17 -5.23
C MET A 1 -2.71 -2.87 -4.93
N GLY A 2 -2.61 -1.80 -5.73
CA GLY A 2 -3.25 -0.50 -5.40
C GLY A 2 -4.77 -0.54 -5.13
N ALA A 3 -5.56 -1.24 -5.95
CA ALA A 3 -7.02 -1.31 -5.76
C ALA A 3 -7.45 -1.95 -4.42
N TRP A 4 -6.70 -2.95 -3.94
CA TRP A 4 -6.94 -3.61 -2.65
C TRP A 4 -6.69 -2.65 -1.48
N LEU A 5 -5.68 -1.80 -1.59
CA LEU A 5 -5.32 -0.84 -0.56
C LEU A 5 -6.34 0.29 -0.43
N PHE A 6 -6.86 0.78 -1.56
CA PHE A 6 -7.97 1.73 -1.58
C PHE A 6 -9.24 1.15 -0.96
N TRP A 7 -9.57 -0.11 -1.28
CA TRP A 7 -10.71 -0.79 -0.68
C TRP A 7 -10.57 -0.93 0.84
N LYS A 8 -9.40 -1.36 1.34
CA LYS A 8 -9.12 -1.45 2.79
C LYS A 8 -9.23 -0.09 3.47
N GLN A 9 -8.67 0.97 2.89
CA GLN A 9 -8.75 2.32 3.47
C GLN A 9 -10.20 2.81 3.52
N ARG A 10 -10.98 2.63 2.45
CA ARG A 10 -12.40 3.01 2.43
C ARG A 10 -13.16 2.30 3.55
N ASN A 11 -12.92 1.00 3.72
CA ASN A 11 -13.56 0.23 4.80
C ASN A 11 -13.11 0.72 6.18
N ALA A 12 -11.82 0.99 6.40
CA ALA A 12 -11.34 1.56 7.65
C ALA A 12 -12.00 2.92 7.94
N CYS A 13 -12.23 3.76 6.94
CA CYS A 13 -12.95 5.02 7.13
C CYS A 13 -14.42 4.81 7.55
N VAL A 14 -15.07 3.80 6.98
CA VAL A 14 -16.48 3.48 7.27
C VAL A 14 -16.65 2.80 8.64
N PHE A 15 -15.76 1.86 8.99
CA PHE A 15 -15.90 1.02 10.18
C PHE A 15 -15.17 1.57 11.41
N GLU A 16 -14.04 2.26 11.23
CA GLU A 16 -13.16 2.71 12.33
C GLU A 16 -13.21 4.23 12.53
N ALA A 17 -14.09 4.95 11.83
CA ALA A 17 -14.12 6.41 11.76
C ALA A 17 -12.75 7.05 11.41
N ASN A 18 -11.87 6.29 10.76
CA ASN A 18 -10.55 6.77 10.37
C ASN A 18 -10.68 7.82 9.24
N MET A 19 -9.87 8.88 9.29
CA MET A 19 -9.82 9.82 8.16
C MET A 19 -9.09 9.20 6.96
N PRO A 20 -9.57 9.47 5.72
CA PRO A 20 -8.85 9.08 4.52
C PRO A 20 -7.51 9.82 4.48
N SER A 21 -6.40 9.08 4.47
CA SER A 21 -5.05 9.64 4.40
C SER A 21 -4.28 9.01 3.26
N MET A 22 -4.01 9.79 2.22
CA MET A 22 -3.23 9.34 1.07
C MET A 22 -1.79 8.98 1.47
N VAL A 23 -1.22 9.70 2.45
CA VAL A 23 0.09 9.39 3.02
C VAL A 23 0.10 8.01 3.67
N LYS A 24 -0.96 7.66 4.41
CA LYS A 24 -1.09 6.33 5.03
C LYS A 24 -1.19 5.22 3.98
N ILE A 25 -1.99 5.43 2.92
CA ILE A 25 -2.11 4.50 1.81
C ILE A 25 -0.76 4.28 1.12
N LEU A 26 -0.03 5.36 0.77
CA LEU A 26 1.27 5.26 0.12
C LEU A 26 2.31 4.56 0.99
N ARG A 27 2.31 4.82 2.30
CA ARG A 27 3.19 4.15 3.25
C ARG A 27 2.90 2.66 3.36
N THR A 28 1.63 2.27 3.55
CA THR A 28 1.26 0.84 3.62
C THR A 28 1.53 0.13 2.30
N PHE A 29 1.43 0.84 1.18
CA PHE A 29 1.78 0.29 -0.13
C PHE A 29 3.28 -0.01 -0.25
N ASP A 30 4.15 0.89 0.19
CA ASP A 30 5.60 0.69 0.21
C ASP A 30 6.00 -0.46 1.14
N GLU A 31 5.40 -0.52 2.33
CA GLU A 31 5.59 -1.61 3.30
C GLU A 31 5.17 -2.97 2.71
N GLU A 32 3.98 -3.07 2.11
CA GLU A 32 3.54 -4.30 1.44
C GLU A 32 4.45 -4.64 0.26
N HIS A 33 4.81 -3.66 -0.58
CA HIS A 33 5.73 -3.86 -1.71
C HIS A 33 7.08 -4.45 -1.27
N HIS A 34 7.65 -3.92 -0.19
CA HIS A 34 8.88 -4.42 0.40
C HIS A 34 8.73 -5.87 0.88
N LEU A 35 7.65 -6.18 1.60
CA LEU A 35 7.35 -7.53 2.07
C LEU A 35 7.18 -8.53 0.91
N TRP A 36 6.51 -8.13 -0.16
CA TRP A 36 6.37 -8.97 -1.35
C TRP A 36 7.71 -9.19 -2.05
N CYS A 37 8.57 -8.17 -2.13
CA CYS A 37 9.92 -8.32 -2.65
C CYS A 37 10.75 -9.30 -1.80
N LEU A 38 10.65 -9.23 -0.47
CA LEU A 38 11.30 -10.18 0.46
C LEU A 38 10.75 -11.60 0.31
N ALA A 39 9.45 -11.75 0.10
CA ALA A 39 8.80 -13.04 -0.17
C ALA A 39 9.15 -13.65 -1.54
N GLY A 40 9.97 -12.98 -2.35
CA GLY A 40 10.49 -13.50 -3.61
C GLY A 40 9.84 -12.92 -4.86
N ALA A 41 8.89 -11.99 -4.74
CA ALA A 41 8.33 -11.26 -5.88
C ALA A 41 9.32 -10.18 -6.38
N ARG A 42 10.52 -10.61 -6.80
CA ARG A 42 11.66 -9.76 -7.14
C ARG A 42 11.39 -8.80 -8.30
N ASP A 43 10.47 -9.16 -9.19
CA ASP A 43 10.06 -8.31 -10.32
C ASP A 43 9.22 -7.10 -9.89
N LEU A 44 8.56 -7.14 -8.72
CA LEU A 44 7.91 -5.95 -8.17
C LEU A 44 8.94 -4.85 -7.88
N ARG A 45 10.18 -5.21 -7.52
CA ARG A 45 11.26 -4.23 -7.32
C ARG A 45 11.54 -3.40 -8.57
N ARG A 46 11.30 -3.95 -9.77
CA ARG A 46 11.50 -3.27 -11.06
C ARG A 46 10.46 -2.20 -11.33
N LEU A 47 9.30 -2.27 -10.66
CA LEU A 47 8.24 -1.25 -10.77
C LEU A 47 8.59 0.05 -10.02
N GLY A 48 9.76 0.12 -9.36
CA GLY A 48 10.41 1.38 -9.03
C GLY A 48 9.54 2.35 -8.23
N LEU A 49 8.93 1.92 -7.14
CA LEU A 49 8.12 2.80 -6.27
C LEU A 49 8.93 3.75 -5.38
N ARG A 50 10.20 3.97 -5.73
CA ARG A 50 11.00 5.05 -5.17
C ARG A 50 11.01 6.20 -6.16
N THR A 51 10.09 7.13 -5.96
CA THR A 51 10.27 8.50 -6.44
C THR A 51 10.17 9.41 -5.22
N VAL A 52 11.33 10.02 -4.95
CA VAL A 52 11.71 11.09 -4.01
C VAL A 52 10.59 11.75 -3.23
#